data_AF-A0A1V4ZAV6-F1
#
_entry.id   AF-A0A1V4ZAV6-F1
#
_cell.length_a   1.000
_cell.length_b   1.000
_cell.length_c   1.000
_cell.angle_alpha   90.00
_cell.angle_beta   90.00
_cell.angle_gamma   90.00
#
_symmetry.space_group_name_H-M   'P 1'
#
loop_
_entity.id
_entity.type
_entity.pdbx_description
1 polymer ?
#
loop_
_entity_poly.entity_id
_entity_poly.type
_entity_poly.pdbx_seq_one_letter_code
_entity_poly.pdbx_strand_id
1 'polypeptide(L)' 'MASTDPVAIDQASYDLVNAQVGLSGSMLENNVEEGKDKFRGLRPFTEPTVQLSYGEEIGLGTRKYELVTI' A
#
# COMPACT_ATOMS: atom_id res chain seq x y z
N MET A 1 0.31 -12.44 6.08
CA MET A 1 1.27 -12.45 4.94
C MET A 1 2.68 -12.43 5.50
N ALA A 2 3.65 -12.95 4.75
CA ALA A 2 5.07 -12.90 5.11
C ALA A 2 5.93 -12.86 3.85
N SER A 3 7.05 -12.16 3.90
CA SER A 3 8.11 -12.15 2.87
C SER A 3 9.46 -11.89 3.52
N THR A 4 10.53 -12.37 2.90
CA THR A 4 11.91 -11.97 3.24
C THR A 4 12.37 -10.73 2.48
N ASP A 5 11.63 -10.31 1.46
CA ASP A 5 11.84 -9.03 0.77
C ASP A 5 11.00 -7.94 1.46
N PRO A 6 11.65 -6.96 2.11
CA PRO A 6 10.97 -5.93 2.90
C PRO A 6 10.19 -4.93 2.03
N VAL A 7 10.62 -4.68 0.79
CA VAL A 7 9.91 -3.77 -0.13
C VAL A 7 8.69 -4.48 -0.69
N ALA A 8 8.81 -5.77 -1.03
CA ALA A 8 7.72 -6.56 -1.59
C ALA A 8 6.56 -6.73 -0.58
N ILE A 9 6.84 -6.98 0.70
CA ILE A 9 5.77 -7.13 1.71
C ILE A 9 5.04 -5.82 1.99
N ASP A 10 5.76 -4.70 1.99
CA ASP A 10 5.17 -3.38 2.23
C ASP A 10 4.34 -2.94 1.02
N GLN A 11 4.84 -3.15 -0.20
CA GLN A 11 4.08 -2.95 -1.44
C GLN A 11 2.79 -3.80 -1.46
N ALA A 12 2.88 -5.08 -1.13
CA ALA A 12 1.70 -5.95 -1.10
C ALA A 12 0.68 -5.51 -0.03
N SER A 13 1.15 -5.03 1.12
CA SER A 13 0.29 -4.50 2.18
C SER A 13 -0.43 -3.22 1.74
N TYR A 14 0.30 -2.29 1.10
CA TYR A 14 -0.26 -1.07 0.52
C TYR A 14 -1.34 -1.36 -0.52
N ASP A 15 -1.08 -2.28 -1.45
CA ASP A 15 -2.02 -2.65 -2.50
C ASP A 15 -3.28 -3.30 -1.92
N LEU A 16 -3.15 -4.20 -0.95
CA LEU A 16 -4.29 -4.87 -0.33
C LEU A 16 -5.19 -3.91 0.45
N VAL A 17 -4.61 -2.93 1.16
CA VAL A 17 -5.40 -1.86 1.78
C VAL A 17 -6.18 -1.11 0.70
N ASN A 18 -5.53 -0.75 -0.40
CA ASN A 18 -6.18 -0.05 -1.51
C ASN A 18 -7.18 -0.92 -2.29
N ALA A 19 -7.10 -2.24 -2.23
CA ALA A 19 -8.08 -3.15 -2.80
C ALA A 19 -9.34 -3.31 -1.94
N GLN A 20 -9.43 -2.71 -0.74
CA GLN A 20 -10.65 -2.76 0.07
C GLN A 20 -11.55 -1.54 -0.17
N VAL A 21 -12.85 -1.71 0.12
CA VAL A 21 -13.77 -0.58 0.30
C VAL A 21 -13.47 0.07 1.65
N GLY A 22 -13.50 1.40 1.70
CA GLY A 22 -13.30 2.20 2.90
C GLY A 22 -14.34 1.89 3.98
N LEU A 23 -13.88 1.84 5.23
CA LEU A 23 -14.76 1.58 6.37
C LEU A 23 -15.69 2.78 6.62
N SER A 24 -17.00 2.56 6.50
CA SER A 24 -18.02 3.58 6.77
C SER A 24 -17.95 4.06 8.22
N GLY A 25 -18.06 5.39 8.41
CA GLY A 25 -17.99 6.01 9.73
C GLY A 25 -16.57 6.12 10.32
N SER A 26 -15.54 5.78 9.56
CA SER A 26 -14.14 6.06 9.92
C SER A 26 -13.72 7.48 9.54
N MET A 27 -12.48 7.87 9.86
CA MET A 27 -11.91 9.14 9.40
C MET A 27 -11.64 9.20 7.88
N LEU A 28 -11.78 8.09 7.16
CA LEU A 28 -11.59 8.05 5.71
C LEU A 28 -12.85 8.54 5.01
N GLU A 29 -12.90 9.83 4.70
CA GLU A 29 -14.05 10.47 4.03
C GLU A 29 -13.90 10.53 2.50
N ASN A 30 -12.69 10.39 1.97
CA ASN A 30 -12.39 10.41 0.54
C ASN A 30 -11.72 9.11 0.11
N ASN A 31 -11.76 8.79 -1.19
CA ASN A 31 -11.14 7.58 -1.76
C ASN A 31 -11.63 6.28 -1.07
N VAL A 32 -12.92 6.25 -0.73
CA VAL A 32 -13.56 5.10 -0.06
C VAL A 32 -13.81 3.95 -1.02
N GLU A 33 -13.79 4.21 -2.32
CA GLU A 33 -14.02 3.19 -3.33
C GLU A 33 -12.86 2.18 -3.41
N GLU A 34 -13.18 0.96 -3.80
CA GLU A 34 -12.18 -0.07 -4.12
C GLU A 34 -11.17 0.44 -5.16
N GLY A 35 -9.90 0.10 -4.98
CA GLY A 35 -8.80 0.50 -5.88
C GLY A 35 -8.32 1.94 -5.73
N LYS A 36 -9.02 2.80 -4.97
CA LYS A 36 -8.55 4.16 -4.67
C LYS A 36 -7.45 4.15 -3.61
N ASP A 37 -6.59 5.17 -3.63
CA ASP A 37 -5.50 5.35 -2.67
C ASP A 37 -6.05 5.88 -1.32
N LYS A 38 -6.17 4.99 -0.32
CA LYS A 38 -6.72 5.32 1.00
C LYS A 38 -5.80 6.24 1.80
N PHE A 39 -4.49 6.16 1.57
CA PHE A 39 -3.52 6.99 2.27
C PHE A 39 -3.67 8.45 1.86
N ARG A 40 -3.83 8.71 0.56
CA ARG A 40 -4.19 10.05 0.05
C ARG A 40 -5.62 10.45 0.40
N GLY A 41 -6.56 9.49 0.47
CA GLY A 41 -7.93 9.74 0.94
C GLY A 41 -7.99 10.29 2.36
N LEU A 42 -7.09 9.80 3.23
CA LEU A 42 -6.96 10.25 4.61
C LEU A 42 -6.08 11.50 4.77
N ARG A 43 -5.01 11.61 3.98
CA ARG A 43 -4.03 12.71 4.02
C ARG A 43 -3.66 13.12 2.58
N PRO A 44 -4.32 14.15 2.01
CA PRO A 44 -4.17 14.51 0.59
C PRO A 44 -2.76 14.86 0.13
N PHE A 45 -1.91 15.34 1.04
CA PHE A 45 -0.54 15.75 0.74
C PHE A 45 0.52 14.67 1.01
N THR A 46 0.10 13.45 1.37
CA THR A 46 1.01 12.33 1.59
C THR A 46 1.33 11.64 0.27
N GLU A 47 2.61 11.30 0.09
CA GLU A 47 3.11 10.50 -1.03
C GLU A 47 3.52 9.11 -0.52
N PRO A 48 2.58 8.15 -0.40
CA PRO A 48 2.81 6.89 0.32
C PRO A 48 3.84 5.99 -0.36
N THR A 49 4.08 6.19 -1.66
CA THR A 49 5.00 5.34 -2.43
C THR A 49 6.45 5.79 -2.39
N VAL A 50 6.78 6.94 -1.76
CA VAL A 50 8.16 7.47 -1.72
C VAL A 50 9.11 6.49 -1.03
N GLN A 51 8.70 5.95 0.12
CA GLN A 51 9.51 4.96 0.86
C GLN A 51 9.73 3.69 0.04
N LEU A 52 8.70 3.20 -0.66
CA LEU A 52 8.77 2.01 -1.51
C LEU A 52 9.72 2.23 -2.70
N SER A 53 9.60 3.38 -3.38
CA SER A 53 10.48 3.73 -4.50
C SER A 53 11.94 3.84 -4.05
N TYR A 54 12.20 4.52 -2.95
CA TYR A 54 13.55 4.71 -2.46
C TYR A 54 14.16 3.41 -1.90
N GLY A 55 13.36 2.58 -1.23
CA GLY A 55 13.77 1.25 -0.77
C GLY A 55 14.23 0.36 -1.93
N GLU A 56 13.52 0.37 -3.06
CA GLU A 56 13.96 -0.33 -4.27
C GLU A 56 15.23 0.30 -4.86
N GLU A 57 15.32 1.63 -4.94
CA GLU A 57 16.48 2.36 -5.48
C GLU A 57 17.79 2.04 -4.74
N ILE A 58 17.75 1.95 -3.41
CA ILE A 58 18.93 1.63 -2.59
C ILE A 58 19.22 0.13 -2.48
N GLY A 59 18.44 -0.72 -3.16
CA GLY A 59 18.64 -2.17 -3.19
C GLY A 59 18.15 -2.93 -1.96
N LEU A 60 17.19 -2.38 -1.21
CA LEU A 60 16.62 -3.03 -0.03
C LEU A 60 15.66 -4.19 -0.39
N GLY A 61 15.15 -4.21 -1.62
CA GLY A 61 14.21 -5.20 -2.12
C GLY A 61 13.59 -4.75 -3.45
N THR A 62 12.52 -5.40 -3.87
CA THR A 62 11.77 -4.99 -5.07
C THR A 62 10.30 -4.73 -4.77
N ARG A 63 9.68 -3.84 -5.56
CA ARG A 63 8.24 -3.61 -5.54
C ARG A 63 7.45 -4.73 -6.22
N LYS A 64 8.12 -5.67 -6.90
CA LYS A 64 7.44 -6.81 -7.52
C LYS A 64 7.17 -7.89 -6.49
N TYR A 65 5.97 -8.43 -6.49
CA TYR A 65 5.60 -9.54 -5.63
C TYR A 65 4.58 -10.44 -6.33
N GLU A 66 4.47 -11.66 -5.83
CA GLU A 66 3.39 -12.59 -6.14
C GLU A 66 2.65 -12.88 -4.83
N LEU A 67 1.32 -12.74 -4.84
CA LEU A 67 0.51 -13.04 -3.67
C LEU A 67 0.11 -14.53 -3.67
N VAL A 68 0.74 -15.31 -2.80
CA VAL A 68 0.39 -16.73 -2.59
C VAL A 68 -0.63 -16.82 -1.46
N THR A 69 -1.80 -17.39 -1.75
CA THR A 69 -2.86 -17.65 -0.76
C THR A 69 -2.70 -19.06 -0.20
N ILE A 70 -2.79 -19.20 1.12
CA ILE A 70 -2.68 -20.46 1.87
C ILE A 70 -3.98 -20.71 2.62
#